data_AF-A0A0L7L177-F1
#
_entry.id   AF-A0A0L7L177-F1
#
_cell.length_a   1.000
_cell.length_b   1.000
_cell.length_c   1.000
_cell.angle_alpha   90.00
_cell.angle_beta   90.00
_cell.angle_gamma   90.00
#
_symmetry.space_group_name_H-M   'P 1'
#
loop_
_entity.id
_entity.type
_entity.pdbx_description
1 polymer ?
#
loop_
_entity_poly.entity_id
_entity_poly.type
_entity_poly.pdbx_seq_one_letter_code
_entity_poly.pdbx_strand_id
1 'polypeptide(L)'
;MDHALMLFFMNHMAVTSVEHENVQKFLGDPTQHFDLVIAEWILAGIYQAPLIYFSTVEPHWMILSLVDEYLNPSYNGWVVPEVPPFTSGQRVWELLSTIKVAAVRDTYVDNIRKIPN
;
A
#
# COMPACT_ATOMS: atom_id res chain seq x y z
N MET A 1 -13.60 -9.63 -4.99
CA MET A 1 -12.21 -10.04 -5.29
C MET A 1 -11.55 -10.36 -3.96
N ASP A 2 -10.87 -11.49 -3.81
CA ASP A 2 -10.20 -11.82 -2.54
C ASP A 2 -9.16 -10.74 -2.19
N HIS A 3 -9.17 -10.22 -0.96
CA HIS A 3 -8.30 -9.11 -0.56
C HIS A 3 -6.83 -9.50 -0.55
N ALA A 4 -6.53 -10.78 -0.28
CA ALA A 4 -5.18 -11.31 -0.43
C ALA A 4 -4.75 -11.31 -1.89
N LEU A 5 -5.65 -11.62 -2.82
CA LEU A 5 -5.40 -11.57 -4.26
C LEU A 5 -5.14 -10.13 -4.73
N MET A 6 -5.86 -9.15 -4.19
CA MET A 6 -5.61 -7.74 -4.51
C MET A 6 -4.23 -7.28 -4.03
N LEU A 7 -3.87 -7.56 -2.77
CA LEU A 7 -2.53 -7.24 -2.26
C LEU A 7 -1.43 -7.92 -3.06
N PHE A 8 -1.67 -9.17 -3.47
CA PHE A 8 -0.77 -9.90 -4.35
C PHE A 8 -0.61 -9.18 -5.69
N PHE A 9 -1.70 -8.78 -6.35
CA PHE A 9 -1.64 -8.02 -7.60
C PHE A 9 -0.92 -6.69 -7.44
N MET A 10 -1.23 -5.95 -6.37
CA MET A 10 -0.59 -4.68 -6.06
C MET A 10 0.92 -4.88 -5.91
N ASN A 11 1.35 -5.78 -5.04
CA ASN A 11 2.78 -6.07 -4.85
C ASN A 11 3.44 -6.54 -6.14
N HIS A 12 2.77 -7.39 -6.92
CA HIS A 12 3.29 -7.86 -8.19
C HIS A 12 3.51 -6.69 -9.17
N MET A 13 2.53 -5.79 -9.30
CA MET A 13 2.67 -4.59 -10.14
C MET A 13 3.81 -3.69 -9.66
N ALA A 14 3.95 -3.48 -8.35
CA ALA A 14 5.04 -2.68 -7.79
C ALA A 14 6.39 -3.28 -8.14
N VAL A 15 6.60 -4.56 -7.82
CA VAL A 15 7.85 -5.27 -8.08
C VAL A 15 8.19 -5.26 -9.57
N THR A 16 7.25 -5.64 -10.44
CA THR A 16 7.48 -5.64 -11.89
C THR A 16 7.76 -4.24 -12.45
N SER A 17 7.12 -3.19 -11.91
CA SER A 17 7.42 -1.81 -12.33
C SER A 17 8.83 -1.40 -11.94
N VAL A 18 9.27 -1.76 -10.74
CA VAL A 18 10.60 -1.43 -10.23
C VAL A 18 11.69 -2.22 -10.93
N GLU A 19 11.48 -3.52 -11.14
CA GLU A 19 12.42 -4.41 -11.83
C GLU A 19 12.56 -4.12 -13.33
N HIS A 20 11.67 -3.30 -13.90
CA HIS A 20 11.74 -2.94 -15.30
C HIS A 20 13.09 -2.24 -15.61
N GLU A 21 13.78 -2.69 -16.67
CA GLU A 21 15.16 -2.27 -16.96
C GLU A 21 15.35 -0.75 -17.07
N ASN A 22 14.39 -0.04 -17.68
CA ASN A 22 14.43 1.42 -17.81
C ASN A 22 14.27 2.12 -16.47
N VAL A 23 13.48 1.56 -15.55
CA VAL A 23 13.30 2.10 -14.20
C VAL A 23 14.56 1.87 -13.38
N GLN A 24 15.17 0.68 -13.46
CA GLN A 24 16.46 0.40 -12.83
C GLN A 24 17.58 1.31 -13.34
N LYS A 25 17.68 1.51 -14.66
CA LYS A 25 18.65 2.43 -15.28
C LYS A 25 18.44 3.87 -14.81
N PHE A 26 17.18 4.30 -14.69
CA PHE A 26 16.83 5.65 -14.24
C PHE A 26 17.12 5.87 -12.75
N LEU A 27 16.73 4.92 -11.89
CA LEU A 27 16.96 4.99 -10.44
C LEU A 27 18.43 4.82 -10.06
N GLY A 28 19.19 4.07 -10.85
CA GLY A 28 20.61 3.80 -10.62
C GLY A 28 21.58 4.82 -11.22
N ASP A 29 21.08 5.85 -11.92
CA ASP A 29 21.91 6.90 -12.53
C ASP A 29 22.39 7.89 -11.45
N PRO A 30 23.69 7.90 -11.08
CA PRO A 30 24.21 8.78 -10.03
C PRO A 30 24.28 10.25 -10.45
N THR A 31 24.05 10.55 -11.74
CA THR A 31 24.09 11.92 -12.26
C THR A 31 22.77 12.66 -12.10
N GLN A 32 21.69 11.93 -11.80
CA GLN A 32 20.36 12.49 -11.59
C GLN A 32 20.08 12.64 -10.10
N HIS A 33 19.65 13.84 -9.72
CA HIS A 33 19.23 14.15 -8.36
C HIS A 33 17.79 14.64 -8.40
N PHE A 34 16.98 14.16 -7.46
CA PHE A 34 15.58 14.50 -7.36
C PHE A 34 15.36 15.39 -6.13
N ASP A 35 14.90 16.62 -6.35
CA ASP A 35 14.51 17.52 -5.24
C ASP A 35 13.13 17.15 -4.68
N LEU A 36 12.28 16.54 -5.51
CA LEU A 36 10.92 16.12 -5.20
C LEU A 36 10.50 15.01 -6.15
N VAL A 37 9.83 13.99 -5.63
CA VAL A 37 9.22 12.93 -6.43
C VAL A 37 7.71 12.93 -6.22
N ILE A 38 6.98 12.70 -7.30
CA ILE A 38 5.53 12.47 -7.29
C ILE A 38 5.31 11.08 -7.86
N ALA A 39 4.87 10.14 -7.03
CA ALA A 39 4.71 8.75 -7.44
C ALA A 39 3.44 8.13 -6.84
N GLU A 40 2.96 7.07 -7.50
CA GLU A 40 1.89 6.25 -6.97
C GLU A 40 2.32 5.66 -5.62
N TRP A 41 1.41 5.65 -4.64
CA TRP A 41 1.72 5.28 -3.25
C TRP A 41 2.35 3.89 -3.10
N ILE A 42 2.16 2.99 -4.07
CA ILE A 42 2.73 1.66 -4.04
C ILE A 42 4.26 1.63 -4.29
N LEU A 43 4.79 2.70 -4.89
CA LEU A 43 6.22 2.90 -5.11
C LEU A 43 6.84 3.78 -4.02
N ALA A 44 6.12 3.96 -2.91
CA ALA A 44 6.60 4.67 -1.74
C ALA A 44 7.91 4.06 -1.21
N GLY A 45 8.88 4.92 -0.92
CA GLY A 45 10.13 4.52 -0.25
C GLY A 45 11.26 4.06 -1.19
N ILE A 46 11.07 4.08 -2.51
CA ILE A 46 12.12 3.74 -3.48
C ILE A 46 13.07 4.92 -3.71
N TYR A 47 12.52 6.13 -3.70
CA TYR A 47 13.26 7.34 -4.00
C TYR A 47 13.90 7.93 -2.75
N GLN A 48 15.17 8.33 -2.84
CA GLN A 48 15.88 9.04 -1.77
C GLN A 48 15.60 10.56 -1.78
N ALA A 49 14.34 10.94 -1.95
CA ALA A 49 13.91 12.34 -2.08
C ALA A 49 12.57 12.57 -1.36
N PRO A 50 12.23 13.83 -1.01
CA PRO A 50 10.87 14.18 -0.59
C PRO A 50 9.84 13.63 -1.58
N LEU A 51 8.81 12.96 -1.07
CA LEU A 51 7.86 12.22 -1.89
C LEU A 51 6.43 12.69 -1.62
N ILE A 52 5.74 13.11 -2.67
CA ILE A 52 4.29 13.33 -2.68
C ILE A 52 3.65 12.07 -3.25
N TYR A 53 2.91 11.37 -2.39
CA TYR A 53 2.09 10.25 -2.81
C TYR A 53 0.85 10.76 -3.55
N PHE A 54 0.56 10.17 -4.69
CA PHE A 54 -0.78 10.25 -5.26
C PHE A 54 -1.37 8.85 -5.37
N SER A 55 -2.70 8.78 -5.47
CA SER A 55 -3.35 7.53 -5.83
C SER A 55 -4.44 7.72 -6.85
N THR A 56 -4.46 6.78 -7.78
CA THR A 56 -5.47 6.65 -8.83
C THR A 56 -6.69 5.86 -8.35
N VAL A 57 -6.63 5.24 -7.17
CA VAL A 57 -7.73 4.48 -6.58
C VAL A 57 -8.39 5.24 -5.43
N GLU A 58 -9.58 4.77 -5.03
CA GLU A 58 -10.33 5.33 -3.92
C GLU A 58 -9.48 5.40 -2.63
N PRO A 59 -9.62 6.47 -1.82
CA PRO A 59 -9.00 6.54 -0.49
C PRO A 59 -9.51 5.40 0.39
N HIS A 60 -8.62 4.47 0.73
CA HIS A 60 -8.91 3.31 1.56
C HIS A 60 -7.95 3.25 2.75
N TRP A 61 -8.25 2.38 3.73
CA TRP A 61 -7.50 2.34 4.99
C TRP A 61 -5.99 2.10 4.80
N MET A 62 -5.58 1.38 3.75
CA MET A 62 -4.17 1.05 3.54
C MET A 62 -3.34 2.25 3.09
N ILE A 63 -3.84 3.07 2.16
CA ILE A 63 -3.15 4.31 1.77
C ILE A 63 -3.17 5.35 2.88
N LEU A 64 -4.30 5.49 3.59
CA LEU A 64 -4.41 6.47 4.67
C LEU A 64 -3.55 6.10 5.89
N SER A 65 -3.28 4.80 6.10
CA SER A 65 -2.32 4.35 7.12
C SER A 65 -0.86 4.78 6.86
N LEU A 66 -0.53 5.32 5.68
CA LEU A 66 0.79 5.89 5.40
C LEU A 66 0.94 7.33 5.90
N VAL A 67 -0.18 8.03 6.13
CA VAL A 67 -0.20 9.41 6.60
C VAL A 67 -0.46 9.46 8.10
N ASP A 68 -1.47 8.73 8.55
CA ASP A 68 -1.95 8.71 9.94
C ASP A 68 -2.37 7.29 10.35
N GLU A 69 -3.19 7.15 11.38
CA GLU A 69 -3.73 5.88 11.87
C GLU A 69 -4.67 5.17 10.87
N TYR A 70 -4.90 3.89 11.14
CA TYR A 70 -5.89 3.10 10.43
C TYR A 70 -7.29 3.70 10.57
N LEU A 71 -7.98 3.82 9.44
CA LEU A 71 -9.39 4.22 9.44
C LEU A 71 -10.26 3.20 10.18
N ASN A 72 -11.31 3.69 10.82
CA ASN A 72 -12.28 2.82 11.46
C ASN A 72 -12.98 1.95 10.39
N PRO A 73 -12.78 0.62 10.42
CA PRO A 73 -13.31 -0.28 9.39
C PRO A 73 -14.83 -0.36 9.41
N SER A 74 -15.49 0.09 10.49
CA SER A 74 -16.96 0.19 10.56
C SER A 74 -17.55 1.31 9.70
N TYR A 75 -16.73 2.25 9.22
CA TYR A 75 -17.15 3.42 8.44
C TYR A 75 -16.37 3.61 7.14
N ASN A 76 -15.38 2.75 6.89
CA ASN A 76 -14.54 2.77 5.70
C ASN A 76 -14.30 1.32 5.27
N GLY A 77 -15.40 0.59 5.05
CA GLY A 77 -15.37 -0.82 4.72
C GLY A 77 -14.79 -1.03 3.34
N TRP A 78 -13.95 -2.05 3.22
CA TRP A 78 -13.27 -2.42 1.99
C TRP A 78 -13.66 -3.81 1.51
N VAL A 79 -14.19 -4.62 2.43
CA VAL A 79 -14.55 -6.04 2.23
C VAL A 79 -16.00 -6.19 1.83
N VAL A 80 -16.84 -5.36 2.42
CA VAL A 80 -18.27 -5.28 2.26
C VAL A 80 -18.51 -4.24 1.16
N PRO A 81 -19.05 -4.61 -0.01
CA PRO A 81 -19.25 -3.71 -1.14
C PRO A 81 -20.32 -2.63 -0.89
N GLU A 82 -21.11 -2.79 0.16
CA GLU A 82 -22.14 -1.85 0.55
C GLU A 82 -21.53 -0.52 1.03
N VAL A 83 -22.23 0.58 0.78
CA VAL A 83 -21.86 1.88 1.35
C VAL A 83 -22.38 1.94 2.80
N PRO A 84 -21.59 2.44 3.77
CA PRO A 84 -22.04 2.60 5.15
C PRO A 84 -23.39 3.33 5.26
N PRO A 85 -24.21 3.05 6.30
CA PRO A 85 -23.85 2.39 7.54
C PRO A 85 -23.96 0.86 7.52
N PHE A 86 -22.92 0.18 8.01
CA PHE A 86 -22.90 -1.27 8.15
C PHE A 86 -23.72 -1.78 9.33
N THR A 87 -24.28 -2.98 9.18
CA THR A 87 -24.84 -3.77 10.28
C THR A 87 -23.76 -4.22 11.26
N SER A 88 -24.13 -4.57 12.49
CA SER A 88 -23.18 -5.01 13.52
C SER A 88 -22.31 -6.20 13.08
N GLY A 89 -22.88 -7.14 12.33
CA GLY A 89 -22.12 -8.29 11.79
C GLY A 89 -21.09 -7.87 10.74
N GLN A 90 -21.47 -6.98 9.81
CA GLN A 90 -20.57 -6.44 8.78
C GLN A 90 -19.42 -5.66 9.41
N ARG A 91 -19.66 -4.86 10.46
CA ARG A 91 -18.61 -4.12 11.17
C ARG A 91 -17.57 -5.04 11.80
N VAL A 92 -18.01 -6.12 12.45
CA VAL A 92 -17.11 -7.12 13.05
C VAL A 92 -16.31 -7.84 11.96
N TRP A 93 -16.98 -8.20 10.85
CA TRP A 93 -16.32 -8.84 9.72
C TRP A 93 -15.23 -7.96 9.09
N GLU A 94 -15.54 -6.68 8.85
CA GLU A 94 -14.59 -5.68 8.35
C GLU A 94 -13.39 -5.51 9.29
N LEU A 95 -13.65 -5.41 10.59
CA LEU A 95 -12.60 -5.29 11.60
C LEU A 95 -11.67 -6.50 11.59
N LEU A 96 -12.23 -7.72 11.65
CA LEU A 96 -11.43 -8.95 11.67
C LEU A 96 -10.63 -9.13 10.37
N SER A 97 -11.23 -8.78 9.24
CA SER A 97 -10.56 -8.83 7.94
C SER A 97 -9.40 -7.83 7.86
N THR A 98 -9.62 -6.61 8.35
CA THR A 98 -8.58 -5.56 8.41
C THR A 98 -7.43 -5.98 9.33
N ILE A 99 -7.72 -6.53 10.51
CA ILE A 99 -6.69 -7.05 11.43
C ILE A 99 -5.87 -8.16 10.76
N LYS A 100 -6.53 -9.11 10.10
CA LYS A 100 -5.85 -10.21 9.39
C LYS A 100 -4.90 -9.67 8.32
N VAL A 101 -5.36 -8.72 7.50
CA VAL A 101 -4.56 -8.14 6.43
C VAL A 101 -3.39 -7.32 7.00
N ALA A 102 -3.63 -6.48 8.01
CA ALA A 102 -2.61 -5.70 8.68
C ALA A 102 -1.49 -6.59 9.25
N ALA A 103 -1.85 -7.67 9.93
CA ALA A 103 -0.87 -8.62 10.48
C ALA A 103 0.00 -9.28 9.40
N VAL A 104 -0.60 -9.66 8.26
CA VAL A 104 0.16 -10.21 7.11
C VAL A 104 1.12 -9.18 6.54
N ARG A 105 0.64 -7.95 6.33
CA ARG A 105 1.44 -6.83 5.81
C ARG A 105 2.64 -6.54 6.72
N ASP A 106 2.40 -6.38 8.02
CA ASP A 106 3.44 -6.01 8.97
C ASP A 106 4.51 -7.12 9.10
N THR A 107 4.08 -8.39 9.11
CA THR A 107 5.01 -9.53 9.08
C THR A 107 5.86 -9.54 7.80
N TYR A 108 5.27 -9.22 6.65
CA TYR A 108 5.98 -9.16 5.38
C TYR A 108 6.99 -8.02 5.33
N VAL A 109 6.61 -6.82 5.78
CA VAL A 109 7.50 -5.65 5.87
C VAL A 109 8.68 -5.93 6.82
N ASP A 110 8.42 -6.55 7.97
CA ASP A 110 9.45 -6.94 8.91
C ASP A 110 10.45 -7.94 8.32
N ASN A 111 9.99 -8.84 7.46
CA ASN A 111 10.87 -9.79 6.78
C ASN A 111 11.76 -9.10 5.75
N ILE A 112 11.25 -8.12 5.00
CA ILE A 112 12.06 -7.33 4.05
C ILE A 112 13.13 -6.53 4.80
N ARG A 113 12.77 -5.89 5.91
CA ARG A 113 13.71 -5.08 6.71
C ARG A 113 14.87 -5.90 7.29
N LYS A 114 14.72 -7.22 7.43
CA LYS A 114 15.75 -8.14 7.93
C LYS A 114 16.71 -8.64 6.85
N ILE A 115 16.42 -8.40 5.56
CA ILE A 115 17.33 -8.75 4.47
C ILE A 115 18.49 -7.74 4.51
N PRO A 116 19.74 -8.17 4.70
CA PRO A 116 20.87 -7.26 4.70
C PRO A 116 21.05 -6.66 3.30
N ASN A 117 21.24 -5.33 3.25
CA ASN A 117 21.58 -4.58 2.03
C ASN A 117 22.89 -5.07 1.42
#